data_AF-A0A7Z6SPR2-F1
#
_entry.id   AF-A0A7Z6SPR2-F1
#
_cell.length_a   1.000
_cell.length_b   1.000
_cell.length_c   1.000
_cell.angle_alpha   90.00
_cell.angle_beta   90.00
_cell.angle_gamma   90.00
#
_symmetry.space_group_name_H-M   'P 1'
#
loop_
_entity.id
_entity.type
_entity.pdbx_description
1 polymer ?
#
loop_
_entity_poly.entity_id
_entity_poly.type
_entity_poly.pdbx_seq_one_letter_code
_entity_poly.pdbx_strand_id
1 'polypeptide(L)'
;TPEFKAMMEAVKKQALVEFWAKKQAEEVKKVQIPEKEMQDFYNANKDQLFVKQEAHARHILVKTEDEAKRIISEIDKQPKAKKEAKFIELANRDTIDPNSKNAQNGGDLGKFQKNQMAPDFSKAAFALTPG
;
A
#
# COMPACT_ATOMS: atom_id res chain seq x y z
N THR A 1 -24.85 -24.58 -46.30
CA THR A 1 -26.07 -24.59 -45.46
C THR A 1 -26.09 -23.32 -44.60
N PRO A 2 -27.18 -23.00 -43.88
CA PRO A 2 -27.20 -21.90 -42.92
C PRO A 2 -26.08 -21.97 -41.88
N GLU A 3 -25.70 -23.16 -41.41
CA GLU A 3 -24.60 -23.35 -40.45
C GLU A 3 -23.25 -22.91 -41.03
N PHE A 4 -22.96 -23.27 -42.28
CA PHE A 4 -21.73 -22.84 -42.96
C PHE A 4 -21.63 -21.32 -43.10
N LYS A 5 -22.75 -20.65 -43.44
CA LYS A 5 -22.78 -19.18 -43.53
C LYS A 5 -22.54 -18.52 -42.17
N ALA A 6 -23.13 -19.06 -41.10
CA ALA A 6 -22.93 -18.54 -39.75
C ALA A 6 -21.48 -18.72 -39.27
N MET A 7 -20.87 -19.87 -39.56
CA MET A 7 -19.46 -20.14 -39.25
C MET A 7 -18.52 -19.17 -39.99
N MET A 8 -18.77 -18.94 -41.28
CA MET A 8 -17.96 -18.00 -42.08
C MET A 8 -18.08 -16.56 -41.57
N GLU A 9 -19.27 -16.12 -41.14
CA GLU A 9 -19.44 -14.78 -40.55
C GLU A 9 -18.75 -14.64 -39.19
N ALA A 10 -18.74 -15.69 -38.36
CA ALA A 10 -18.01 -15.69 -37.10
C ALA A 10 -16.49 -15.60 -37.32
N VAL A 11 -15.95 -16.40 -38.22
CA VAL A 11 -14.52 -16.36 -38.61
C VAL A 11 -14.15 -14.99 -39.17
N LYS A 12 -15.00 -14.41 -40.02
CA LYS A 12 -14.79 -13.07 -40.57
C LYS A 12 -14.74 -12.01 -39.47
N LYS A 13 -15.67 -12.04 -38.51
CA LYS A 13 -15.67 -11.10 -37.37
C LYS A 13 -14.41 -11.24 -36.53
N GLN A 14 -13.99 -12.46 -36.22
CA GLN A 14 -12.78 -12.69 -35.45
C GLN A 14 -11.53 -12.18 -36.18
N ALA A 15 -11.39 -12.50 -37.47
CA ALA A 15 -10.28 -12.03 -38.29
C ALA A 15 -10.23 -10.49 -38.37
N LEU A 16 -11.38 -9.82 -38.43
CA LEU A 16 -11.46 -8.35 -38.41
C LEU A 16 -10.99 -7.76 -37.08
N VAL A 17 -11.37 -8.36 -35.95
CA VAL A 17 -10.91 -7.92 -34.62
C VAL A 17 -9.40 -8.09 -34.48
N GLU A 18 -8.87 -9.24 -34.89
CA GLU A 18 -7.42 -9.51 -34.84
C GLU A 18 -6.65 -8.54 -35.75
N PHE A 19 -7.15 -8.27 -36.95
CA PHE A 19 -6.55 -7.31 -37.86
C PHE A 19 -6.58 -5.88 -37.31
N TRP A 20 -7.73 -5.45 -36.75
CA TRP A 20 -7.86 -4.12 -36.13
C TRP A 20 -6.91 -3.98 -34.93
N ALA A 21 -6.85 -4.99 -34.05
CA ALA A 21 -5.95 -4.98 -32.90
C ALA A 21 -4.48 -4.90 -33.32
N LYS A 22 -4.08 -5.65 -34.35
CA LYS A 22 -2.73 -5.57 -34.93
C LYS A 22 -2.44 -4.17 -35.47
N LYS A 23 -3.39 -3.54 -36.16
CA LYS A 23 -3.25 -2.17 -36.66
C LYS A 23 -3.13 -1.14 -35.54
N GLN A 24 -3.95 -1.25 -34.49
CA GLN A 24 -3.83 -0.38 -33.32
C GLN A 24 -2.48 -0.55 -32.63
N ALA A 25 -1.99 -1.78 -32.48
CA ALA A 25 -0.67 -2.03 -31.89
C ALA A 25 0.47 -1.45 -32.74
N GLU A 26 0.37 -1.48 -34.08
CA GLU A 26 1.31 -0.81 -34.99
C GLU A 26 1.31 0.71 -34.82
N GLU A 27 0.15 1.33 -34.60
CA GLU A 27 0.04 2.78 -34.37
C GLU A 27 0.54 3.19 -32.98
N VAL A 28 0.18 2.44 -31.93
CA VAL A 28 0.66 2.71 -30.56
C VAL A 28 2.19 2.61 -30.47
N LYS A 29 2.82 1.69 -31.22
CA LYS A 29 4.29 1.59 -31.28
C LYS A 29 4.97 2.83 -31.86
N LYS A 30 4.26 3.66 -32.65
CA LYS A 30 4.78 4.91 -33.20
C LYS A 30 4.67 6.07 -32.21
N VAL A 31 3.84 5.93 -31.18
CA VAL A 31 3.71 6.95 -30.13
C VAL A 31 5.00 6.98 -29.33
N GLN A 32 5.74 8.07 -29.46
CA GLN A 32 6.84 8.39 -28.56
C GLN A 32 6.30 9.28 -27.45
N ILE A 33 6.34 8.78 -26.22
CA ILE A 33 5.98 9.59 -25.05
C ILE A 33 7.15 10.55 -24.79
N PRO A 34 6.94 11.88 -24.85
CA PRO A 34 8.01 12.84 -24.63
C PRO A 34 8.60 12.70 -23.22
N GLU A 35 9.91 12.91 -23.10
CA GLU A 35 10.62 12.83 -21.81
C GLU A 35 10.04 13.79 -20.78
N LYS A 36 9.62 14.98 -21.21
CA LYS A 36 8.95 15.95 -20.36
C LYS A 36 7.64 15.41 -19.77
N GLU A 37 6.84 14.69 -20.55
CA GLU A 37 5.57 14.12 -20.08
C GLU A 37 5.82 13.00 -19.06
N MET A 38 6.83 12.16 -19.32
CA MET A 38 7.27 11.16 -18.34
C MET A 38 7.75 11.81 -17.03
N GLN A 39 8.50 12.90 -17.13
CA GLN A 39 9.03 13.61 -15.97
C GLN A 39 7.95 14.35 -15.19
N ASP A 40 7.00 14.98 -15.87
CA ASP A 40 5.84 15.63 -15.26
C ASP A 40 4.96 14.60 -14.54
N PHE A 41 4.71 13.44 -15.18
CA PHE A 41 4.00 12.33 -14.56
C PHE A 41 4.73 11.80 -13.32
N TYR A 42 6.04 11.59 -13.41
CA TYR A 42 6.84 11.17 -12.25
C TYR A 42 6.76 12.20 -11.12
N ASN A 43 6.99 13.48 -11.42
CA ASN A 43 7.00 14.54 -10.41
C ASN A 43 5.64 14.74 -9.73
N ALA A 44 4.54 14.63 -10.50
CA ALA A 44 3.18 14.73 -9.97
C ALA A 44 2.80 13.56 -9.06
N ASN A 45 3.42 12.39 -9.25
CA ASN A 45 3.04 11.16 -8.57
C ASN A 45 4.13 10.59 -7.64
N LYS A 46 5.30 11.23 -7.54
CA LYS A 46 6.48 10.71 -6.80
C LYS A 46 6.17 10.29 -5.36
N ASP A 47 5.35 11.06 -4.67
CA ASP A 47 5.03 10.86 -3.26
C ASP A 47 3.91 9.83 -3.03
N GLN A 48 3.26 9.35 -4.10
CA GLN A 48 2.18 8.35 -4.03
C GLN A 48 2.57 7.02 -4.68
N LEU A 49 3.23 7.07 -5.84
CA LEU A 49 3.56 5.90 -6.67
C LEU A 49 5.02 5.45 -6.54
N PHE A 50 5.93 6.36 -6.15
CA PHE A 50 7.37 6.11 -6.18
C PHE A 50 8.05 6.26 -4.82
N VAL A 51 7.28 6.16 -3.74
CA VAL A 51 7.80 6.18 -2.37
C VAL A 51 8.64 4.93 -2.11
N LYS A 52 9.96 5.08 -2.16
CA LYS A 52 10.93 4.05 -1.76
C LYS A 52 11.15 3.96 -0.24
N GLN A 53 10.56 4.86 0.54
CA GLN A 53 10.73 4.85 1.98
C GLN A 53 9.83 3.78 2.59
N GLU A 54 10.47 2.77 3.17
CA GLU A 54 9.83 1.76 4.00
C GLU A 54 9.99 2.15 5.46
N ALA A 55 8.92 2.02 6.24
CA ALA A 55 8.96 2.11 7.69
C ALA A 55 8.70 0.71 8.27
N HIS A 56 9.33 0.40 9.39
CA HIS A 56 8.96 -0.73 10.24
C HIS A 56 8.52 -0.15 11.58
N ALA A 57 7.27 -0.44 11.97
CA ALA A 57 6.70 0.12 13.19
C ALA A 57 5.83 -0.91 13.92
N ARG A 58 5.67 -0.66 15.21
CA ARG A 58 4.67 -1.31 16.05
C ARG A 58 3.56 -0.32 16.37
N HIS A 59 2.32 -0.80 16.49
CA HIS A 59 1.18 0.04 16.88
C HIS A 59 0.34 -0.60 17.99
N ILE A 60 -0.36 0.24 18.74
CA ILE A 60 -1.37 -0.17 19.72
C ILE A 60 -2.63 0.63 19.39
N LEU A 61 -3.67 -0.05 18.93
CA LEU A 61 -4.96 0.58 18.66
C LEU A 61 -5.82 0.49 19.92
N VAL A 62 -6.45 1.59 20.33
CA VAL A 62 -7.37 1.66 21.47
C VAL A 62 -8.60 2.47 21.11
N LYS A 63 -9.65 2.41 21.95
CA LYS A 63 -10.94 3.04 21.63
C LYS A 63 -10.93 4.55 21.88
N THR A 64 -10.14 5.00 22.85
CA THR A 64 -10.19 6.37 23.35
C THR A 64 -8.80 7.01 23.44
N GLU A 65 -8.78 8.34 23.37
CA GLU A 65 -7.56 9.12 23.55
C GLU A 65 -6.95 8.95 24.95
N ASP A 66 -7.79 8.82 25.98
CA ASP A 66 -7.33 8.64 27.35
C ASP A 66 -6.60 7.30 27.55
N GLU A 67 -7.10 6.22 26.94
CA GLU A 67 -6.39 4.94 26.90
C GLU A 67 -5.03 5.07 26.22
N ALA A 68 -4.96 5.79 25.10
CA ALA A 68 -3.72 6.01 24.36
C ALA A 68 -2.70 6.81 25.20
N LYS A 69 -3.15 7.90 25.83
CA LYS A 69 -2.32 8.74 26.72
C LYS A 69 -1.80 7.96 27.92
N ARG A 70 -2.63 7.10 28.52
CA ARG A 70 -2.20 6.22 29.62
C ARG A 70 -1.08 5.29 29.18
N ILE A 71 -1.25 4.62 28.04
CA ILE A 71 -0.26 3.68 27.48
C ILE A 71 1.06 4.40 27.17
N ILE A 72 1.00 5.58 26.54
CA ILE A 72 2.18 6.42 26.27
C ILE A 72 2.91 6.74 27.58
N SER A 73 2.17 7.18 28.62
CA SER A 73 2.74 7.48 29.94
C SER A 73 3.42 6.26 30.58
N GLU A 74 2.84 5.07 30.46
CA GLU A 74 3.43 3.82 30.98
C GLU A 74 4.75 3.45 30.27
N ILE A 75 4.83 3.68 28.96
CA ILE A 75 6.03 3.44 28.15
C ILE A 75 7.11 4.49 28.47
N ASP A 76 6.74 5.75 28.58
CA ASP A 76 7.69 6.85 28.79
C ASP A 76 8.35 6.84 30.15
N LYS A 77 7.69 6.26 31.16
CA LYS A 77 8.30 5.99 32.47
C LYS A 77 9.38 4.92 32.43
N GLN A 78 9.49 4.14 31.36
CA GLN A 78 10.52 3.10 31.25
C GLN A 78 11.86 3.67 30.77
N PRO A 79 12.99 3.12 31.26
CA PRO A 79 14.29 3.34 30.66
C PRO A 79 14.27 2.98 29.17
N LYS A 80 15.07 3.68 28.34
CA LYS A 80 15.13 3.45 26.88
C LYS A 80 15.28 1.96 26.53
N ALA A 81 16.16 1.24 27.23
CA ALA A 81 16.40 -0.20 27.03
C ALA A 81 15.19 -1.11 27.33
N LYS A 82 14.16 -0.62 28.03
CA LYS A 82 12.94 -1.37 28.37
C LYS A 82 11.70 -0.87 27.64
N LYS A 83 11.79 0.24 26.88
CA LYS A 83 10.64 0.81 26.17
C LYS A 83 10.05 -0.17 25.17
N GLU A 84 10.88 -0.86 24.38
CA GLU A 84 10.41 -1.85 23.41
C GLU A 84 9.69 -3.03 24.10
N ALA A 85 10.32 -3.62 25.12
CA ALA A 85 9.72 -4.72 25.87
C ALA A 85 8.38 -4.32 26.50
N LYS A 86 8.29 -3.10 27.06
CA LYS A 86 7.04 -2.58 27.61
C LYS A 86 6.00 -2.31 26.54
N PHE A 87 6.41 -1.80 25.38
CA PHE A 87 5.52 -1.60 24.24
C PHE A 87 4.89 -2.92 23.80
N ILE A 88 5.70 -3.97 23.62
CA ILE A 88 5.24 -5.31 23.22
C ILE A 88 4.24 -5.89 24.23
N GLU A 89 4.54 -5.78 25.53
CA GLU A 89 3.65 -6.20 26.61
C GLU A 89 2.29 -5.49 26.52
N LEU A 90 2.30 -4.16 26.42
CA LEU A 90 1.09 -3.34 26.33
C LEU A 90 0.33 -3.59 25.03
N ALA A 91 1.02 -3.80 23.91
CA ALA A 91 0.39 -4.09 22.63
C ALA A 91 -0.39 -5.41 22.69
N ASN A 92 0.22 -6.47 23.21
CA ASN A 92 -0.43 -7.78 23.36
C ASN A 92 -1.64 -7.73 24.30
N ARG A 93 -1.54 -6.90 25.35
CA ARG A 93 -2.59 -6.74 26.37
C ARG A 93 -3.75 -5.85 25.90
N ASP A 94 -3.45 -4.66 25.39
CA ASP A 94 -4.42 -3.56 25.28
C ASP A 94 -4.89 -3.27 23.85
N THR A 95 -4.20 -3.77 22.81
CA THR A 95 -4.61 -3.47 21.43
C THR A 95 -5.99 -4.04 21.10
N ILE A 96 -6.81 -3.23 20.42
CA ILE A 96 -8.09 -3.65 19.84
C ILE A 96 -7.98 -4.00 18.34
N ASP A 97 -6.81 -3.82 17.73
CA ASP A 97 -6.55 -4.28 16.36
C ASP A 97 -6.64 -5.81 16.31
N PRO A 98 -7.63 -6.41 15.61
CA PRO A 98 -7.82 -7.85 15.59
C PRO A 98 -6.60 -8.62 15.09
N ASN A 99 -5.88 -8.07 14.10
CA ASN A 99 -4.73 -8.76 13.51
C ASN A 99 -3.60 -8.89 14.54
N SER A 100 -3.21 -7.78 15.15
CA SER A 100 -2.20 -7.75 16.22
C SER A 100 -2.65 -8.53 17.46
N LYS A 101 -3.93 -8.41 17.84
CA LYS A 101 -4.50 -9.08 19.02
C LYS A 101 -4.49 -10.60 18.87
N ASN A 102 -4.83 -11.11 17.68
CA ASN A 102 -4.85 -12.55 17.43
C ASN A 102 -3.42 -13.12 17.27
N ALA A 103 -2.52 -12.36 16.64
CA ALA A 103 -1.14 -12.79 16.42
C ALA A 103 -0.27 -12.72 17.68
N GLN A 104 -0.63 -11.91 18.68
CA GLN A 104 0.17 -11.66 19.89
C GLN A 104 1.62 -11.25 19.55
N ASN A 105 1.80 -10.54 18.44
CA ASN A 105 3.09 -10.20 17.85
C ASN A 105 3.69 -8.89 18.40
N GLY A 106 3.11 -8.33 19.46
CA GLY A 106 3.53 -7.05 20.04
C GLY A 106 3.17 -5.85 19.16
N GLY A 107 2.09 -5.95 18.37
CA GLY A 107 1.62 -4.87 17.50
C GLY A 107 2.47 -4.64 16.27
N ASP A 108 3.30 -5.61 15.88
CA ASP A 108 4.22 -5.49 14.74
C ASP A 108 3.44 -5.40 13.41
N LEU A 109 3.69 -4.35 12.63
CA LEU A 109 3.11 -4.14 11.30
C LEU A 109 4.01 -4.64 10.17
N GLY A 110 5.23 -5.08 10.47
CA GLY A 110 6.25 -5.36 9.47
C GLY A 110 6.66 -4.10 8.70
N LYS A 111 7.29 -4.30 7.54
CA LYS A 111 7.69 -3.20 6.67
C LYS A 111 6.50 -2.74 5.84
N PHE A 112 6.30 -1.42 5.79
CA PHE A 112 5.25 -0.82 4.97
C PHE A 112 5.72 0.48 4.30
N GLN A 113 5.12 0.77 3.16
CA GLN A 113 5.26 2.01 2.42
C GLN A 113 4.18 3.02 2.85
N LYS A 114 4.45 4.30 2.64
CA LYS A 114 3.56 5.41 3.05
C LYS A 114 2.12 5.29 2.51
N ASN A 115 1.94 4.70 1.34
CA ASN A 115 0.65 4.50 0.67
C ASN A 115 -0.10 3.23 1.11
N GLN A 116 0.49 2.38 1.96
CA GLN A 116 -0.11 1.12 2.41
C GLN A 116 -0.94 1.25 3.69
N MET A 117 -0.80 2.37 4.41
CA MET A 117 -1.50 2.64 5.67
C MET A 117 -2.36 3.91 5.56
N ALA A 118 -3.26 4.11 6.53
CA ALA A 118 -4.08 5.31 6.61
C ALA A 118 -3.21 6.59 6.59
N PRO A 119 -3.61 7.65 5.84
CA PRO A 119 -2.76 8.82 5.62
C PRO A 119 -2.21 9.46 6.90
N ASP A 120 -3.04 9.58 7.94
CA ASP A 120 -2.63 10.18 9.22
C ASP A 120 -1.62 9.30 9.97
N PHE A 121 -1.81 7.98 9.94
CA PHE A 121 -0.86 7.03 10.53
C PHE A 121 0.49 7.09 9.82
N SER A 122 0.48 7.02 8.48
CA SER A 122 1.69 7.12 7.67
C SER A 122 2.42 8.44 7.92
N LYS A 123 1.71 9.56 8.00
CA LYS A 123 2.32 10.86 8.29
C LYS A 123 3.04 10.86 9.64
N ALA A 124 2.44 10.26 10.67
CA ALA A 124 3.07 10.15 11.99
C ALA A 124 4.27 9.19 11.97
N ALA A 125 4.12 7.98 11.43
CA ALA A 125 5.16 6.96 11.44
C ALA A 125 6.45 7.41 10.72
N PHE A 126 6.32 8.07 9.57
CA PHE A 126 7.46 8.55 8.79
C PHE A 126 8.07 9.86 9.31
N ALA A 127 7.43 10.55 10.27
CA ALA A 127 7.98 11.73 10.93
C ALA A 127 8.86 11.39 12.14
N LEU A 128 8.78 10.15 12.65
CA LEU A 128 9.55 9.70 13.80
C LEU A 128 10.94 9.23 13.39
N THR A 129 11.92 9.45 14.27
CA THR A 129 13.24 8.83 14.17
C THR A 129 13.18 7.39 14.65
N PRO A 130 14.07 6.49 14.16
CA PRO A 130 14.21 5.14 14.71
C PRO A 130 14.37 5.15 16.24
N GLY A 131 13.64 4.25 16.91
CA GLY A 131 13.57 4.11 18.37
C GLY A 131 14.83 3.55 19.01
#